data_AF-A0AAV5F8M0-F1
#
_entry.id   AF-A0AAV5F8M0-F1
#
_cell.length_a   1.000
_cell.length_b   1.000
_cell.length_c   1.000
_cell.angle_alpha   90.00
_cell.angle_beta   90.00
_cell.angle_gamma   90.00
#
_symmetry.space_group_name_H-M   'P 1'
#
loop_
_entity.id
_entity.type
_entity.pdbx_description
1 polymer ?
#
loop_
_entity_poly.entity_id
_entity_poly.type
_entity_poly.pdbx_seq_one_letter_code
_entity_poly.pdbx_strand_id
1 'polypeptide(L)'
;MASEVGNGSHTLFWTDRWLHGNSIVELAPRLVAAVSGRRRKTRTVQQALTDRTWISDITGALTVGVILEYLQLWDLIQDIVLQPEIEDTHIWRLSPSGKYSAKSAYMSLFGGATLFGPWERIWHSWAPLKCHFFLWLVAHKWCWMADRLARHGLPHPEVCPLCDQAEESIDHLLVQCVLPDSFGSTYYVRSGCRFLRPNRTRSPLMHGGRNLTWQQQVWFRMTSILPLCWELGLSGCTVTVVSLMDKYQTWLEL
;
A
#
# COMPACT_ATOMS: atom_id res chain seq x y z
N MET A 1 5.49 -8.25 18.74
CA MET A 1 5.86 -8.15 20.16
C MET A 1 6.46 -9.48 20.61
N ALA A 2 7.45 -9.47 21.49
CA ALA A 2 7.82 -10.61 22.34
C ALA A 2 7.68 -10.20 23.81
N SER A 3 7.60 -11.16 24.72
CA SER A 3 7.42 -10.89 26.15
C SER A 3 8.42 -11.69 26.96
N GLU A 4 9.14 -11.00 27.84
CA GLU A 4 9.97 -11.63 28.87
C GLU A 4 9.13 -11.77 30.12
N VAL A 5 8.94 -13.01 30.56
CA VAL A 5 8.03 -13.32 31.67
C VAL A 5 8.74 -13.10 33.00
N GLY A 6 8.13 -12.28 33.85
CA GLY A 6 8.47 -12.16 35.26
C GLY A 6 7.43 -12.93 36.08
N ASN A 7 6.40 -12.22 36.53
CA ASN A 7 5.29 -12.78 37.31
C ASN A 7 4.22 -13.47 36.43
N GLY A 8 4.22 -13.23 35.12
CA GLY A 8 3.32 -13.82 34.14
C GLY A 8 1.88 -13.29 34.14
N SER A 9 1.59 -12.18 34.84
CA SER A 9 0.22 -11.67 34.99
C SER A 9 -0.27 -10.91 33.76
N HIS A 10 0.62 -10.35 32.94
CA HIS A 10 0.30 -9.52 31.78
C HIS A 10 0.63 -10.19 30.44
N THR A 11 1.21 -11.38 30.47
CA THR A 11 1.52 -12.18 29.28
C THR A 11 0.51 -13.31 29.08
N LEU A 12 -0.05 -13.44 27.88
CA LEU A 12 -0.98 -14.52 27.53
C LEU A 12 -0.24 -15.81 27.19
N PHE A 13 -0.62 -16.91 27.85
CA PHE A 13 0.05 -18.20 27.74
C PHE A 13 0.00 -18.76 26.32
N TRP A 14 -1.16 -18.75 25.67
CA TRP A 14 -1.32 -19.42 24.38
C TRP A 14 -0.85 -18.57 23.19
N THR A 15 -1.10 -17.26 23.21
CA THR A 15 -0.96 -16.39 22.03
C THR A 15 0.32 -15.57 21.99
N ASP A 16 0.84 -15.16 23.14
CA ASP A 16 1.98 -14.25 23.16
C ASP A 16 3.29 -15.00 22.93
N ARG A 17 4.29 -14.28 22.43
CA ARG A 17 5.62 -14.82 22.15
C ARG A 17 6.51 -14.72 23.39
N TRP A 18 6.30 -15.63 24.33
CA TRP A 18 6.99 -15.61 25.62
C TRP A 18 7.90 -16.81 25.85
N LEU A 19 7.81 -17.84 25.00
CA LEU A 19 8.59 -19.06 25.10
C LEU A 19 9.68 -19.07 24.02
N HIS A 20 10.92 -18.74 24.42
CA HIS A 20 12.08 -18.65 23.52
C HIS A 20 11.85 -17.79 22.26
N GLY A 21 11.07 -16.72 22.39
CA GLY A 21 10.74 -15.81 21.29
C GLY A 21 9.64 -16.30 20.32
N ASN A 22 9.04 -17.46 20.60
CA ASN A 22 7.90 -18.03 19.88
C ASN A 22 6.65 -18.04 20.76
N SER A 23 5.48 -18.11 20.13
CA SER A 23 4.23 -18.40 20.84
C SER A 23 3.93 -19.90 20.82
N ILE A 24 3.10 -20.36 21.74
CA ILE A 24 2.68 -21.78 21.75
C ILE A 24 1.88 -22.12 20.48
N VAL A 25 1.16 -21.15 19.88
CA VAL A 25 0.49 -21.35 18.58
C VAL A 25 1.49 -21.72 17.48
N GLU A 26 2.69 -21.16 17.50
CA GLU A 26 3.72 -21.43 16.50
C GLU A 26 4.44 -22.76 16.76
N LEU A 27 4.66 -23.09 18.04
CA LEU A 27 5.36 -24.32 18.44
C LEU A 27 4.46 -25.57 18.36
N ALA A 28 3.18 -25.42 18.71
CA ALA A 28 2.24 -26.52 18.93
C ALA A 28 0.84 -26.20 18.35
N PRO A 29 0.72 -26.01 17.03
CA PRO A 29 -0.53 -25.55 16.41
C PRO A 29 -1.70 -26.54 16.54
N ARG A 30 -1.44 -27.85 16.54
CA ARG A 30 -2.48 -28.89 16.67
C ARG A 30 -3.01 -28.93 18.11
N LEU A 31 -2.12 -28.81 19.10
CA LEU A 31 -2.48 -28.71 20.51
C LEU A 31 -3.33 -27.47 20.76
N VAL A 32 -2.90 -26.31 20.26
CA VAL A 32 -3.67 -25.08 20.40
C VAL A 32 -5.04 -25.22 19.74
N ALA A 33 -5.16 -25.92 18.61
CA ALA A 33 -6.45 -26.19 17.98
C ALA A 33 -7.44 -26.92 18.91
N ALA A 34 -6.95 -27.75 19.83
CA ALA A 34 -7.75 -28.44 20.84
C ALA A 34 -8.12 -27.57 22.06
N VAL A 35 -7.62 -26.34 22.16
CA VAL A 35 -7.94 -25.39 23.25
C VAL A 35 -9.08 -24.48 22.82
N SER A 36 -10.04 -24.20 23.71
CA SER A 36 -11.14 -23.27 23.39
C SER A 36 -10.64 -21.84 23.08
N GLY A 37 -11.26 -21.17 22.10
CA GLY A 37 -10.88 -19.82 21.70
C GLY A 37 -10.93 -18.78 22.83
N ARG A 38 -11.81 -18.98 23.82
CA ARG A 38 -11.86 -18.16 25.04
C ARG A 38 -10.58 -18.30 25.86
N ARG A 39 -10.16 -19.53 26.18
CA ARG A 39 -8.95 -19.78 26.97
C ARG A 39 -7.70 -19.25 26.27
N ARG A 40 -7.61 -19.37 24.94
CA ARG A 40 -6.50 -18.81 24.17
C ARG A 40 -6.30 -17.31 24.39
N LYS A 41 -7.39 -16.55 24.56
CA LYS A 41 -7.38 -15.08 24.67
C LYS A 41 -7.32 -14.54 26.11
N THR A 42 -7.60 -15.38 27.11
CA THR A 42 -7.73 -14.91 28.50
C THR A 42 -6.72 -15.54 29.46
N ARG A 43 -6.15 -16.70 29.13
CA ARG A 43 -5.25 -17.41 30.03
C ARG A 43 -3.89 -16.70 30.08
N THR A 44 -3.51 -16.21 31.25
CA THR A 44 -2.17 -15.64 31.49
C THR A 44 -1.15 -16.73 31.78
N VAL A 45 0.14 -16.43 31.61
CA VAL A 45 1.23 -17.36 31.94
C VAL A 45 1.20 -17.73 33.43
N GLN A 46 0.96 -16.73 34.30
CA GLN A 46 0.82 -16.94 35.73
C GLN A 46 -0.27 -17.97 36.03
N GLN A 47 -1.48 -17.76 35.52
CA GLN A 47 -2.59 -18.68 35.75
C GLN A 47 -2.29 -20.07 35.19
N ALA A 48 -1.75 -20.14 33.99
CA ALA A 48 -1.44 -21.38 33.29
C ALA A 48 -0.46 -22.26 34.07
N LEU A 49 0.63 -21.68 34.57
CA LEU A 49 1.69 -22.42 35.25
C LEU A 49 1.32 -22.77 36.69
N THR A 50 0.53 -21.94 37.38
CA THR A 50 -0.02 -22.29 38.69
C THR A 50 -0.84 -23.57 38.60
N ASP A 51 -0.47 -24.57 39.41
CA ASP A 51 -1.07 -25.90 39.45
C ASP A 51 -1.23 -26.57 38.08
N ARG A 52 -0.41 -26.18 37.10
CA ARG A 52 -0.46 -26.65 35.71
C ARG A 52 -1.86 -26.54 35.10
N THR A 53 -2.60 -25.49 35.42
CA THR A 53 -4.00 -25.35 34.98
C THR A 53 -4.16 -25.27 33.46
N TRP A 54 -3.10 -24.95 32.72
CA TRP A 54 -3.12 -24.96 31.24
C TRP A 54 -3.51 -26.32 30.65
N ILE A 55 -3.24 -27.43 31.34
CA ILE A 55 -3.64 -28.77 30.88
C ILE A 55 -5.17 -28.85 30.77
N SER A 56 -5.89 -28.23 31.72
CA SER A 56 -7.36 -28.20 31.73
C SER A 56 -7.97 -27.36 30.61
N ASP A 57 -7.17 -26.54 29.91
CA ASP A 57 -7.63 -25.77 28.76
C ASP A 57 -7.81 -26.63 27.50
N ILE A 58 -7.20 -27.81 27.47
CA ILE A 58 -7.25 -28.76 26.35
C ILE A 58 -8.56 -29.54 26.46
N THR A 59 -9.54 -29.19 25.63
CA THR A 59 -10.88 -29.80 25.65
C THR A 59 -11.28 -30.49 24.34
N GLY A 60 -10.48 -30.31 23.29
CA GLY A 60 -10.69 -30.93 21.98
C GLY A 60 -10.16 -32.37 21.87
N ALA A 61 -10.22 -32.92 20.66
CA ALA A 61 -9.81 -34.30 20.40
C ALA A 61 -8.29 -34.52 20.62
N LEU A 62 -7.96 -35.48 21.47
CA LEU A 62 -6.57 -35.89 21.79
C LEU A 62 -6.02 -36.84 20.72
N THR A 63 -5.85 -36.34 19.51
CA THR A 63 -5.19 -37.10 18.43
C THR A 63 -3.72 -37.33 18.77
N VAL A 64 -3.07 -38.31 18.11
CA VAL A 64 -1.63 -38.57 18.28
C VAL A 64 -0.79 -37.30 18.08
N GLY A 65 -1.15 -36.47 17.09
CA GLY A 65 -0.45 -35.20 16.84
C GLY A 65 -0.55 -34.20 18.00
N VAL A 66 -1.71 -34.14 18.66
CA VAL A 66 -1.94 -33.30 19.85
C VAL A 66 -1.13 -33.82 21.03
N ILE A 67 -1.06 -35.14 21.22
CA ILE A 67 -0.29 -35.76 22.32
C ILE A 67 1.21 -35.50 22.15
N LEU A 68 1.75 -35.62 20.93
CA LEU A 68 3.16 -35.32 20.67
C LEU A 68 3.50 -33.85 20.97
N GLU A 69 2.67 -32.92 20.51
CA GLU A 69 2.87 -31.49 20.78
C GLU A 69 2.69 -31.15 22.26
N TYR A 70 1.78 -31.82 22.96
CA TYR A 70 1.65 -31.71 24.41
C TYR A 70 2.94 -32.11 25.13
N LEU A 71 3.55 -33.25 24.77
CA LEU A 71 4.79 -33.71 25.39
C LEU A 71 5.96 -32.76 25.09
N GLN A 72 6.03 -32.23 23.86
CA GLN A 72 7.02 -31.21 23.51
C GLN A 72 6.85 -29.93 24.31
N LEU A 73 5.61 -29.43 24.42
CA LEU A 73 5.33 -28.23 25.21
C LEU A 73 5.63 -28.46 26.69
N TRP A 74 5.28 -29.63 27.22
CA TRP A 74 5.57 -30.01 28.60
C TRP A 74 7.05 -29.88 28.93
N ASP A 75 7.90 -30.49 28.10
CA ASP A 75 9.35 -30.48 28.28
C ASP A 75 9.93 -29.05 28.27
N LEU A 76 9.38 -28.17 27.44
CA LEU A 76 9.81 -26.78 27.36
C LEU A 76 9.41 -25.93 28.58
N ILE A 77 8.30 -26.24 29.25
CA ILE A 77 7.75 -25.38 30.31
C ILE A 77 7.90 -25.94 31.72
N GLN A 78 8.26 -27.22 31.88
CA GLN A 78 8.30 -27.88 33.19
C GLN A 78 9.28 -27.22 34.17
N ASP A 79 10.37 -26.64 33.66
CA ASP A 79 11.44 -26.03 34.45
C ASP A 79 11.30 -24.51 34.59
N ILE A 80 10.21 -23.93 34.08
CA ILE A 80 9.99 -22.47 34.15
C ILE A 80 9.49 -22.10 35.54
N VAL A 81 10.27 -21.26 36.23
CA VAL A 81 9.92 -20.68 37.53
C VAL A 81 9.61 -19.20 37.36
N LEU A 82 8.40 -18.80 37.74
CA LEU A 82 7.96 -17.39 37.72
C LEU A 82 8.59 -16.61 38.87
N GLN A 83 8.81 -15.32 38.65
CA GLN A 83 9.38 -14.39 39.63
C GLN A 83 8.28 -13.41 40.07
N PRO A 84 7.60 -13.65 41.21
CA PRO A 84 6.39 -12.91 41.60
C PRO A 84 6.60 -11.40 41.73
N GLU A 85 7.80 -11.00 42.13
CA GLU A 85 8.18 -9.60 42.39
C GLU A 85 8.61 -8.82 41.14
N ILE A 86 8.72 -9.48 39.98
CA ILE A 86 9.19 -8.88 38.74
C ILE A 86 8.04 -8.83 37.74
N GLU A 87 7.76 -7.65 37.20
CA GLU A 87 6.71 -7.47 36.19
C GLU A 87 7.16 -7.99 34.82
N ASP A 88 6.19 -8.46 34.03
CA ASP A 88 6.42 -8.87 32.65
C ASP A 88 6.91 -7.69 31.79
N THR A 89 7.89 -7.93 30.92
CA THR A 89 8.43 -6.90 30.02
C THR A 89 8.10 -7.22 28.56
N HIS A 90 7.44 -6.30 27.86
CA HIS A 90 7.13 -6.48 26.44
C HIS A 90 8.16 -5.80 25.53
N ILE A 91 8.75 -6.58 24.62
CA ILE A 91 9.80 -6.16 23.69
C ILE A 91 9.23 -6.00 22.28
N TRP A 92 9.38 -4.78 21.73
CA TRP A 92 9.07 -4.45 20.35
C TRP A 92 10.22 -4.85 19.42
N ARG A 93 10.17 -6.07 18.89
CA ARG A 93 11.20 -6.67 18.01
C ARG A 93 11.48 -5.91 16.70
N LEU A 94 10.59 -4.99 16.31
CA LEU A 94 10.73 -4.20 15.09
C LEU A 94 11.46 -2.86 15.33
N SER A 95 12.04 -2.69 16.52
CA SER A 95 12.97 -1.61 16.84
C SER A 95 14.23 -2.18 17.51
N PRO A 96 15.44 -1.72 17.15
CA PRO A 96 16.66 -2.11 17.85
C PRO A 96 16.64 -1.77 19.35
N SER A 97 15.90 -0.73 19.74
CA SER A 97 15.76 -0.34 21.15
C SER A 97 14.85 -1.27 21.96
N GLY A 98 14.12 -2.19 21.32
CA GLY A 98 13.09 -3.01 21.96
C GLY A 98 11.87 -2.21 22.45
N LYS A 99 11.85 -0.89 22.29
CA LYS A 99 10.75 -0.02 22.74
C LYS A 99 9.76 0.23 21.61
N TYR A 100 8.48 0.21 21.95
CA TYR A 100 7.41 0.57 21.04
C TYR A 100 7.44 2.08 20.73
N SER A 101 7.24 2.43 19.46
CA SER A 101 6.88 3.79 19.06
C SER A 101 5.95 3.72 17.84
N ALA A 102 5.01 4.67 17.75
CA ALA A 102 4.12 4.77 16.60
C ALA A 102 4.89 4.88 15.27
N LYS A 103 6.02 5.59 15.26
CA LYS A 103 6.92 5.69 14.10
C LYS A 103 7.48 4.33 13.67
N SER A 104 8.02 3.56 14.62
CA SER A 104 8.57 2.22 14.31
C SER A 104 7.48 1.24 13.83
N ALA A 105 6.28 1.32 14.41
CA ALA A 105 5.14 0.53 13.98
C ALA A 105 4.72 0.88 12.55
N TYR A 106 4.53 2.17 12.28
CA TYR A 106 4.22 2.68 10.95
C TYR A 106 5.25 2.21 9.93
N MET A 107 6.54 2.45 10.17
CA MET A 107 7.62 2.05 9.25
C MET A 107 7.64 0.53 9.00
N SER A 108 7.30 -0.27 10.00
CA SER A 108 7.24 -1.73 9.87
C SER A 108 6.07 -2.20 9.02
N LEU A 109 4.91 -1.52 9.07
CA LEU A 109 3.79 -1.81 8.17
C LEU A 109 4.16 -1.60 6.69
N PHE A 110 5.05 -0.64 6.42
CA PHE A 110 5.55 -0.36 5.07
C PHE A 110 6.90 -1.04 4.79
N GLY A 111 7.36 -1.95 5.65
CA GLY A 111 8.57 -2.73 5.43
C GLY A 111 8.41 -3.59 4.17
N GLY A 112 9.15 -3.28 3.11
CA GLY A 112 9.03 -3.95 1.81
C GLY A 112 8.05 -3.30 0.83
N ALA A 113 7.38 -2.20 1.21
CA ALA A 113 6.61 -1.41 0.26
C ALA A 113 7.55 -0.78 -0.78
N THR A 114 7.24 -0.96 -2.06
CA THR A 114 7.90 -0.19 -3.13
C THR A 114 7.38 1.24 -3.07
N LEU A 115 8.18 2.13 -2.49
CA LEU A 115 7.87 3.55 -2.51
C LEU A 115 7.83 4.03 -3.96
N PHE A 116 6.75 4.70 -4.35
CA PHE A 116 6.69 5.44 -5.59
C PHE A 116 7.72 6.59 -5.51
N GLY A 117 8.94 6.34 -5.97
CA GLY A 117 10.09 7.24 -5.82
C GLY A 117 9.84 8.71 -6.18
N PRO A 118 9.07 9.05 -7.23
CA PRO A 118 8.83 10.44 -7.62
C PRO A 118 7.64 11.10 -6.91
N TRP A 119 7.14 10.58 -5.79
CA TRP A 119 6.07 11.24 -5.02
C TRP A 119 6.44 12.70 -4.71
N GLU A 120 7.71 12.95 -4.38
CA GLU A 120 8.25 14.29 -4.15
C GLU A 120 8.00 15.24 -5.33
N ARG A 121 8.12 14.74 -6.57
CA ARG A 121 7.90 15.58 -7.77
C ARG A 121 6.44 15.94 -7.98
N ILE A 122 5.52 15.09 -7.53
CA ILE A 122 4.09 15.38 -7.57
C ILE A 122 3.80 16.44 -6.51
N TRP A 123 4.15 16.16 -5.26
CA TRP A 123 3.73 16.94 -4.10
C TRP A 123 4.54 18.22 -3.84
N HIS A 124 5.81 18.31 -4.27
CA HIS A 124 6.62 19.54 -4.20
C HIS A 124 6.49 20.44 -5.43
N SER A 125 5.61 20.11 -6.38
CA SER A 125 5.31 21.01 -7.51
C SER A 125 4.41 22.16 -7.06
N TRP A 126 4.52 23.31 -7.72
CA TRP A 126 3.63 24.47 -7.53
C TRP A 126 2.20 24.25 -8.05
N ALA A 127 1.88 23.05 -8.52
CA ALA A 127 0.57 22.76 -9.10
C ALA A 127 -0.54 22.82 -8.02
N PRO A 128 -1.77 23.21 -8.39
CA PRO A 128 -2.91 23.15 -7.48
C PRO A 128 -3.15 21.74 -6.94
N LEU A 129 -3.75 21.63 -5.75
CA LEU A 129 -4.00 20.36 -5.06
C LEU A 129 -4.80 19.35 -5.92
N LYS A 130 -5.75 19.84 -6.72
CA LYS A 130 -6.52 19.03 -7.69
C LYS A 130 -5.57 18.29 -8.67
N CYS A 131 -4.53 18.97 -9.15
CA CYS A 131 -3.54 18.39 -10.04
C CYS A 131 -2.63 17.38 -9.34
N HIS A 132 -2.28 17.60 -8.07
CA HIS A 132 -1.53 16.61 -7.27
C HIS A 132 -2.32 15.31 -7.10
N PHE A 133 -3.60 15.40 -6.73
CA PHE A 133 -4.46 14.23 -6.60
C PHE A 133 -4.61 13.48 -7.92
N PHE A 134 -4.82 14.18 -9.03
CA PHE A 134 -4.89 13.54 -10.34
C PHE A 134 -3.58 12.85 -10.71
N LEU A 135 -2.44 13.53 -10.57
CA LEU A 135 -1.12 12.95 -10.82
C LEU A 135 -0.82 11.74 -9.94
N TRP A 136 -1.29 11.76 -8.69
CA TRP A 136 -1.20 10.63 -7.77
C TRP A 136 -2.01 9.44 -8.27
N LEU A 137 -3.26 9.64 -8.71
CA LEU A 137 -4.08 8.58 -9.31
C LEU A 137 -3.43 8.02 -10.59
N VAL A 138 -2.88 8.89 -11.43
CA VAL A 138 -2.15 8.51 -12.65
C VAL A 138 -0.94 7.65 -12.31
N ALA A 139 -0.12 8.07 -11.34
CA ALA A 139 1.06 7.35 -10.88
C ALA A 139 0.75 5.93 -10.40
N HIS A 140 -0.42 5.75 -9.78
CA HIS A 140 -0.90 4.46 -9.30
C HIS A 140 -1.70 3.66 -10.33
N LYS A 141 -1.88 4.18 -11.56
CA LYS A 141 -2.78 3.61 -12.59
C LYS A 141 -4.20 3.39 -12.07
N TRP A 142 -4.66 4.30 -11.23
CA TRP A 142 -5.98 4.27 -10.58
C TRP A 142 -7.03 5.11 -11.32
N CYS A 143 -6.68 5.70 -12.46
CA CYS A 143 -7.67 6.35 -13.32
C CYS A 143 -8.60 5.30 -13.94
N TRP A 144 -9.91 5.58 -13.94
CA TRP A 144 -10.91 4.78 -14.63
C TRP A 144 -10.88 5.08 -16.12
N MET A 145 -9.95 4.43 -16.81
CA MET A 145 -9.80 4.46 -18.27
C MET A 145 -10.43 3.21 -18.89
N ALA A 146 -10.61 3.19 -20.21
CA ALA A 146 -11.18 2.04 -20.91
C ALA A 146 -10.42 0.73 -20.59
N ASP A 147 -9.09 0.76 -20.48
CA ASP A 147 -8.28 -0.41 -20.09
C ASP A 147 -8.61 -0.97 -18.69
N ARG A 148 -9.06 -0.11 -17.76
CA ARG A 148 -9.47 -0.53 -16.42
C ARG A 148 -10.92 -1.01 -16.41
N LEU A 149 -11.81 -0.34 -17.14
CA LEU A 149 -13.19 -0.78 -17.34
C LEU A 149 -13.25 -2.17 -17.98
N ALA A 150 -12.43 -2.41 -19.01
CA ALA A 150 -12.28 -3.70 -19.68
C ALA A 150 -11.90 -4.83 -18.72
N ARG A 151 -10.91 -4.59 -17.85
CA ARG A 151 -10.46 -5.57 -16.83
C ARG A 151 -11.54 -5.94 -15.82
N HIS A 152 -12.52 -5.06 -15.61
CA HIS A 152 -13.65 -5.28 -14.71
C HIS A 152 -14.93 -5.71 -15.45
N GLY A 153 -14.86 -5.96 -16.77
CA GLY A 153 -16.02 -6.37 -17.56
C GLY A 153 -17.11 -5.30 -17.71
N LEU A 154 -16.75 -4.03 -17.52
CA LEU A 154 -17.68 -2.91 -17.66
C LEU A 154 -17.72 -2.43 -19.13
N PRO A 155 -18.83 -1.81 -19.58
CA PRO A 155 -18.91 -1.22 -20.92
C PRO A 155 -17.79 -0.20 -21.16
N HIS A 156 -17.08 -0.34 -22.27
CA HIS A 156 -15.95 0.52 -22.61
C HIS A 156 -15.79 0.62 -24.14
N PRO A 157 -15.22 1.71 -24.65
CA PRO A 157 -14.88 1.81 -26.06
C PRO A 157 -13.63 0.96 -26.38
N GLU A 158 -13.67 0.22 -27.48
CA GLU A 158 -12.55 -0.62 -27.97
C GLU A 158 -11.34 0.20 -28.43
N VAL A 159 -11.59 1.45 -28.83
CA VAL A 159 -10.59 2.39 -29.36
C VAL A 159 -10.73 3.74 -28.68
N CYS A 160 -9.61 4.47 -28.60
CA CYS A 160 -9.56 5.74 -27.93
C CYS A 160 -10.50 6.75 -28.59
N PRO A 161 -11.49 7.31 -27.86
CA PRO A 161 -12.45 8.26 -28.44
C PRO A 161 -11.83 9.56 -28.97
N LEU A 162 -10.57 9.85 -28.60
CA LEU A 162 -9.88 11.06 -29.03
C LEU A 162 -9.10 10.88 -30.32
N CYS A 163 -8.39 9.77 -30.50
CA CYS A 163 -7.53 9.56 -31.67
C CYS A 163 -8.02 8.48 -32.64
N ASP A 164 -8.92 7.60 -32.20
CA ASP A 164 -9.47 6.48 -32.95
C ASP A 164 -8.39 5.53 -33.53
N GLN A 165 -7.22 5.48 -32.92
CA GLN A 165 -6.03 4.76 -33.45
C GLN A 165 -5.53 3.61 -32.57
N ALA A 166 -5.79 3.65 -31.26
CA ALA A 166 -5.32 2.65 -30.31
C ALA A 166 -6.27 2.57 -29.11
N GLU A 167 -6.14 1.52 -28.30
CA GLU A 167 -6.88 1.36 -27.04
C GLU A 167 -6.65 2.54 -26.09
N GLU A 168 -7.70 3.00 -25.41
CA GLU A 168 -7.58 4.07 -24.41
C GLU A 168 -6.95 3.54 -23.12
N SER A 169 -5.73 3.99 -22.88
CA SER A 169 -5.04 3.87 -21.59
C SER A 169 -4.55 5.23 -21.13
N ILE A 170 -4.23 5.35 -19.83
CA ILE A 170 -3.65 6.60 -19.30
C ILE A 170 -2.29 6.93 -19.96
N ASP A 171 -1.52 5.89 -20.28
CA ASP A 171 -0.24 5.99 -20.98
C ASP A 171 -0.44 6.51 -22.40
N HIS A 172 -1.45 5.97 -23.10
CA HIS A 172 -1.83 6.45 -24.42
C HIS A 172 -2.28 7.91 -24.35
N LEU A 173 -3.21 8.26 -23.46
CA LEU A 173 -3.80 9.59 -23.38
C LEU A 173 -2.80 10.71 -23.05
N LEU A 174 -1.88 10.47 -22.12
CA LEU A 174 -0.93 11.49 -21.67
C LEU A 174 0.32 11.59 -22.56
N VAL A 175 0.74 10.49 -23.17
CA VAL A 175 2.06 10.40 -23.84
C VAL A 175 1.94 10.16 -25.35
N GLN A 176 1.04 9.28 -25.79
CA GLN A 176 1.07 8.70 -27.15
C GLN A 176 -0.08 9.17 -28.06
N CYS A 177 -1.16 9.70 -27.51
CA CYS A 177 -2.38 10.04 -28.23
C CYS A 177 -2.11 11.18 -29.22
N VAL A 178 -2.34 10.90 -30.51
CA VAL A 178 -2.25 11.87 -31.59
C VAL A 178 -3.67 12.35 -31.89
N LEU A 179 -4.02 13.53 -31.40
CA LEU A 179 -5.33 14.13 -31.65
C LEU A 179 -5.50 14.43 -33.15
N PRO A 180 -6.63 14.07 -33.78
CA PRO A 180 -6.90 14.34 -35.18
C PRO A 180 -7.15 15.84 -35.40
N ASP A 181 -6.60 16.39 -36.49
CA ASP A 181 -6.66 17.82 -36.85
C ASP A 181 -8.12 18.37 -36.99
N SER A 182 -9.14 17.51 -37.12
CA SER A 182 -10.55 17.90 -37.23
C SER A 182 -11.21 18.35 -35.91
N PHE A 183 -10.73 17.89 -34.75
CA PHE A 183 -11.12 18.42 -33.44
C PHE A 183 -10.23 19.60 -32.99
N GLY A 184 -9.14 19.84 -33.71
CA GLY A 184 -8.14 20.89 -33.44
C GLY A 184 -8.58 22.31 -33.80
N SER A 185 -9.81 22.52 -34.29
CA SER A 185 -10.30 23.87 -34.63
C SER A 185 -11.33 24.42 -33.64
N THR A 186 -12.12 23.58 -32.96
CA THR A 186 -13.14 24.09 -32.02
C THR A 186 -12.63 24.25 -30.59
N TYR A 187 -11.64 23.45 -30.18
CA TYR A 187 -11.05 23.56 -28.84
C TYR A 187 -9.75 24.39 -28.81
N TYR A 188 -9.12 24.60 -29.96
CA TYR A 188 -7.77 25.18 -30.07
C TYR A 188 -7.75 26.62 -30.64
N VAL A 189 -8.88 27.18 -31.10
CA VAL A 189 -8.90 28.51 -31.77
C VAL A 189 -8.96 29.71 -30.80
N ARG A 190 -9.05 29.53 -29.48
CA ARG A 190 -8.95 30.67 -28.54
C ARG A 190 -7.60 30.85 -27.85
N SER A 191 -6.65 29.95 -28.09
CA SER A 191 -5.33 29.97 -27.46
C SER A 191 -4.27 29.86 -28.53
N GLY A 192 -3.78 31.00 -29.03
CA GLY A 192 -2.81 31.11 -30.12
C GLY A 192 -1.41 30.55 -29.81
N CYS A 193 -1.29 29.32 -29.34
CA CYS A 193 -0.04 28.64 -29.05
C CYS A 193 0.23 27.58 -30.11
N ARG A 194 1.16 27.86 -31.04
CA ARG A 194 1.77 26.83 -31.90
C ARG A 194 2.61 25.91 -31.04
N PHE A 195 2.10 24.74 -30.72
CA PHE A 195 2.87 23.67 -30.08
C PHE A 195 3.66 22.91 -31.16
N LEU A 196 4.97 22.75 -30.96
CA LEU A 196 5.85 22.04 -31.89
C LEU A 196 5.42 20.57 -32.02
N ARG A 197 5.08 20.16 -33.25
CA ARG A 197 4.82 18.76 -33.63
C ARG A 197 6.09 17.92 -33.37
N PRO A 198 6.07 16.83 -32.58
CA PRO A 198 7.16 15.87 -32.59
C PRO A 198 7.11 15.10 -33.91
N ASN A 199 8.21 15.14 -34.66
CA ASN A 199 8.31 14.44 -35.93
C ASN A 199 8.23 12.92 -35.73
N ARG A 200 7.65 12.27 -36.74
CA ARG A 200 7.15 10.90 -36.78
C ARG A 200 8.28 9.87 -36.90
N THR A 201 9.25 9.82 -35.99
CA THR A 201 10.23 8.72 -35.92
C THR A 201 10.93 8.71 -34.56
N ARG A 202 10.86 7.57 -33.86
CA ARG A 202 11.64 7.16 -32.67
C ARG A 202 12.70 8.16 -32.18
N SER A 203 12.53 8.68 -30.95
CA SER A 203 13.60 8.82 -29.94
C SER A 203 13.01 9.28 -28.59
N PRO A 204 13.48 8.75 -27.44
CA PRO A 204 13.16 9.31 -26.13
C PRO A 204 13.69 10.74 -26.04
N LEU A 205 12.91 11.65 -25.44
CA LEU A 205 13.42 12.97 -25.08
C LEU A 205 14.64 12.77 -24.17
N MET A 206 15.79 13.30 -24.59
CA MET A 206 17.06 13.24 -23.88
C MET A 206 17.28 14.58 -23.16
N HIS A 207 17.63 14.52 -21.87
CA HIS A 207 18.21 15.65 -21.16
C HIS A 207 19.56 15.20 -20.60
N GLY A 208 20.66 15.71 -21.16
CA GLY A 208 22.01 15.29 -20.78
C GLY A 208 22.34 13.82 -21.09
N GLY A 209 21.84 13.28 -22.20
CA GLY A 209 22.23 11.94 -22.69
C GLY A 209 21.65 10.74 -21.95
N ARG A 210 20.61 10.91 -21.13
CA ARG A 210 19.84 9.80 -20.53
C ARG A 210 18.38 9.86 -20.95
N ASN A 211 17.78 8.69 -21.23
CA ASN A 211 16.36 8.54 -21.51
C ASN A 211 15.55 9.08 -20.33
N LEU A 212 14.66 10.04 -20.58
CA LEU A 212 13.72 10.50 -19.58
C LEU A 212 12.77 9.36 -19.20
N THR A 213 12.61 9.12 -17.90
CA THR A 213 11.64 8.16 -17.40
C THR A 213 10.22 8.59 -17.80
N TRP A 214 9.29 7.65 -17.91
CA TRP A 214 7.87 7.95 -18.22
C TRP A 214 7.33 9.09 -17.34
N GLN A 215 7.69 9.09 -16.06
CA GLN A 215 7.33 10.11 -15.08
C GLN A 215 7.94 11.48 -15.39
N GLN A 216 9.17 11.53 -15.91
CA GLN A 216 9.78 12.77 -16.38
C GLN A 216 9.09 13.31 -17.63
N GLN A 217 8.69 12.45 -18.56
CA GLN A 217 7.98 12.88 -19.78
C GLN A 217 6.59 13.45 -19.47
N VAL A 218 5.84 12.80 -18.57
CA VAL A 218 4.56 13.30 -18.06
C VAL A 218 4.76 14.62 -17.30
N TRP A 219 5.78 14.70 -16.44
CA TRP A 219 6.10 15.91 -15.70
C TRP A 219 6.47 17.06 -16.65
N PHE A 220 7.39 16.88 -17.59
CA PHE A 220 7.76 17.91 -18.57
C PHE A 220 6.55 18.34 -19.41
N ARG A 221 5.66 17.43 -19.81
CA ARG A 221 4.44 17.81 -20.54
C ARG A 221 3.50 18.65 -19.68
N MET A 222 3.30 18.31 -18.41
CA MET A 222 2.38 19.05 -17.53
C MET A 222 2.99 20.35 -16.97
N THR A 223 4.29 20.38 -16.66
CA THR A 223 4.99 21.58 -16.17
C THR A 223 5.44 22.53 -17.28
N SER A 224 5.43 22.13 -18.56
CA SER A 224 5.57 23.08 -19.67
C SER A 224 4.23 23.79 -19.99
N ILE A 225 3.10 23.16 -19.66
CA ILE A 225 1.74 23.72 -19.85
C ILE A 225 1.41 24.72 -18.73
N LEU A 226 1.87 24.52 -17.50
CA LEU A 226 1.48 25.34 -16.35
C LEU A 226 2.04 26.80 -16.34
N PRO A 227 3.32 27.06 -16.67
CA PRO A 227 3.90 28.41 -16.68
C PRO A 227 3.40 29.26 -17.85
N LEU A 228 3.24 28.66 -19.04
CA LEU A 228 2.75 29.36 -20.24
C LEU A 228 1.34 29.92 -20.07
N CYS A 229 0.53 29.30 -19.22
CA CYS A 229 -0.86 29.70 -19.02
C CYS A 229 -1.03 30.70 -17.88
N TRP A 230 -0.03 30.81 -16.99
CA TRP A 230 0.09 31.90 -16.02
C TRP A 230 0.60 33.19 -16.68
N GLU A 231 1.61 33.13 -17.56
CA GLU A 231 2.16 34.32 -18.24
C GLU A 231 1.21 34.91 -19.31
N LEU A 232 0.36 34.09 -19.94
CA LEU A 232 -0.57 34.56 -20.97
C LEU A 232 -1.94 35.00 -20.44
N GLY A 233 -2.16 34.98 -19.11
CA GLY A 233 -3.47 35.33 -18.53
C GLY A 233 -4.63 34.47 -19.04
N LEU A 234 -4.33 33.29 -19.60
CA LEU A 234 -5.31 32.38 -20.17
C LEU A 234 -5.78 31.43 -19.06
N SER A 235 -6.95 31.71 -18.50
CA SER A 235 -7.74 30.77 -17.69
C SER A 235 -8.16 29.49 -18.44
N GLY A 236 -7.63 29.27 -19.65
CA GLY A 236 -8.01 28.23 -20.61
C GLY A 236 -7.16 26.96 -20.59
N CYS A 237 -5.92 26.97 -20.08
CA CYS A 237 -5.10 25.74 -20.07
C CYS A 237 -5.35 24.83 -18.87
N THR A 238 -5.91 25.39 -17.81
CA THR A 238 -6.60 24.59 -16.80
C THR A 238 -7.68 23.75 -17.47
N VAL A 239 -8.33 24.20 -18.55
CA VAL A 239 -9.49 23.52 -19.13
C VAL A 239 -9.13 22.20 -19.81
N THR A 240 -7.94 21.95 -20.38
CA THR A 240 -7.65 20.58 -20.91
C THR A 240 -7.48 19.57 -19.80
N VAL A 241 -6.68 19.86 -18.77
CA VAL A 241 -6.50 18.95 -17.63
C VAL A 241 -7.76 18.91 -16.77
N VAL A 242 -8.45 20.04 -16.57
CA VAL A 242 -9.71 20.14 -15.82
C VAL A 242 -10.87 19.53 -16.61
N SER A 243 -10.94 19.59 -17.93
CA SER A 243 -11.99 18.93 -18.72
C SER A 243 -11.76 17.41 -18.81
N LEU A 244 -10.48 16.98 -18.83
CA LEU A 244 -10.13 15.58 -18.62
C LEU A 244 -10.52 15.17 -17.18
N MET A 245 -10.12 15.94 -16.18
CA MET A 245 -10.50 15.71 -14.79
C MET A 245 -12.02 15.74 -14.59
N ASP A 246 -12.79 16.61 -15.24
CA ASP A 246 -14.24 16.71 -15.15
C ASP A 246 -14.92 15.52 -15.84
N LYS A 247 -14.43 15.11 -17.03
CA LYS A 247 -14.90 13.91 -17.74
C LYS A 247 -14.69 12.63 -16.91
N TYR A 248 -13.64 12.57 -16.09
CA TYR A 248 -13.34 11.43 -15.22
C TYR A 248 -13.70 11.65 -13.73
N GLN A 249 -14.06 12.86 -13.29
CA GLN A 249 -14.60 13.18 -11.95
C GLN A 249 -16.10 12.93 -11.87
N THR A 250 -16.85 13.07 -12.96
CA THR A 250 -18.28 12.68 -12.99
C THR A 250 -18.51 11.19 -12.68
N TRP A 251 -17.46 10.37 -12.64
CA TRP A 251 -17.52 8.95 -12.23
C TRP A 251 -17.01 8.67 -10.81
N LEU A 252 -16.49 9.67 -10.09
CA LEU A 252 -16.04 9.55 -8.69
C LEU A 252 -17.14 9.92 -7.67
N GLU A 253 -18.30 10.35 -8.14
CA GLU A 253 -19.49 10.67 -7.31
C GLU A 253 -20.55 9.54 -7.29
N LEU A 254 -20.19 8.34 -7.74
CA LEU A 254 -20.93 7.08 -7.56
C LEU A 254 -20.13 6.14 -6.64
#